data_AF-A0A5K1AYX6-F1
#
_entry.id   AF-A0A5K1AYX6-F1
#
_cell.length_a   1.000
_cell.length_b   1.000
_cell.length_c   1.000
_cell.angle_alpha   90.00
_cell.angle_beta   90.00
_cell.angle_gamma   90.00
#
_symmetry.space_group_name_H-M   'P 1'
#
loop_
_entity.id
_entity.type
_entity.pdbx_description
1 polymer ?
#
loop_
_entity_poly.entity_id
_entity_poly.type
_entity_poly.pdbx_seq_one_letter_code
_entity_poly.pdbx_strand_id
1 'polypeptide(L)'
;MGYVDGSFKCPNQFLSSEDGKGTVLNLVFLEWHRGDQLLLSWIISSLSEVVHSQVVGLDSSYKVWTTIKRIYAAQSRAKVQQLKSALQNLTKGTESITAYFHKAKGIVHQLAMASKPVDEEDLVMNIISGLSTEDYGTLKVSLRTRVDPINLEELYSLLLIQESEISKSASLEDPSAYIVHRQQNFKNHYYRGKP
;
A
#
# COMPACT_ATOMS: atom_id res chain seq x y z
N MET A 1 3.61 27.73 19.19
CA MET A 1 3.21 26.30 19.22
C MET A 1 2.74 25.79 20.59
N GLY A 2 2.96 26.53 21.70
CA GLY A 2 2.61 26.07 23.06
C GLY A 2 1.15 25.71 23.37
N TYR A 3 0.18 26.26 22.61
CA TYR A 3 -1.24 25.92 22.76
C TYR A 3 -1.58 24.51 22.23
N VAL A 4 -0.85 24.06 21.20
CA VAL A 4 -1.13 22.81 20.46
C VAL A 4 -0.47 21.60 21.12
N ASP A 5 0.68 21.81 21.76
CA ASP A 5 1.45 20.77 22.45
C ASP A 5 1.16 20.68 23.96
N GLY A 6 0.36 21.62 24.48
CA GLY A 6 -0.04 21.68 25.90
C GLY A 6 1.00 22.34 26.82
N SER A 7 2.09 22.88 26.27
CA SER A 7 3.12 23.58 27.05
C SER A 7 2.61 24.88 27.66
N PHE A 8 1.67 25.54 26.97
CA PHE A 8 1.02 26.75 27.45
C PHE A 8 -0.31 26.40 28.12
N LYS A 9 -0.23 26.06 29.42
CA LYS A 9 -1.39 25.58 30.19
C LYS A 9 -2.46 26.66 30.32
N CYS A 10 -3.72 26.22 30.24
CA CYS A 10 -4.87 27.08 30.46
C CYS A 10 -4.83 27.67 31.90
N PRO A 11 -4.76 29.00 32.06
CA PRO A 11 -4.82 29.65 33.36
C PRO A 11 -6.20 29.46 34.01
N ASN A 12 -6.28 29.58 35.33
CA ASN A 12 -7.57 29.54 36.03
C ASN A 12 -8.46 30.69 35.56
N GLN A 13 -9.71 30.38 35.20
CA GLN A 13 -10.68 31.35 34.71
C GLN A 13 -11.06 32.40 35.77
N PHE A 14 -11.12 31.99 37.04
CA PHE A 14 -11.46 32.86 38.16
C PHE A 14 -10.31 32.88 39.17
N LEU A 15 -10.01 34.08 39.68
CA LEU A 15 -9.10 34.32 40.80
C LEU A 15 -9.91 34.73 42.02
N SER A 16 -9.41 34.41 43.21
CA SER A 16 -10.00 34.89 44.47
C SER A 16 -9.84 36.40 44.56
N SER A 17 -10.93 37.13 44.83
CA SER A 17 -10.90 38.58 45.05
C SER A 17 -10.12 38.92 46.32
N GLU A 18 -9.40 40.05 46.32
CA GLU A 18 -8.61 40.55 47.47
C GLU A 18 -9.47 40.78 48.73
N ASP A 19 -10.78 41.01 48.56
CA ASP A 19 -11.75 41.20 49.65
C ASP A 19 -12.33 39.89 50.22
N GLY A 20 -11.94 38.73 49.70
CA GLY A 20 -12.43 37.40 50.15
C GLY A 20 -13.92 37.13 49.90
N LYS A 21 -14.66 38.07 49.29
CA LYS A 21 -16.12 38.02 49.06
C LYS A 21 -16.52 37.88 47.59
N GLY A 22 -15.70 37.27 46.75
CA GLY A 22 -16.07 37.01 45.36
C GLY A 22 -14.94 36.45 44.50
N THR A 23 -15.30 36.11 43.27
CA THR A 23 -14.39 35.66 42.21
C THR A 23 -14.24 36.74 41.14
N VAL A 24 -13.00 37.03 40.75
CA VAL A 24 -12.67 37.99 39.68
C VAL A 24 -12.22 37.21 38.44
N LEU A 25 -12.65 37.66 37.26
CA LEU A 25 -12.24 37.06 35.99
C LEU A 25 -10.74 37.30 35.74
N ASN A 26 -10.02 36.23 35.39
CA ASN A 26 -8.60 36.33 35.09
C ASN A 26 -8.36 36.88 33.67
N LEU A 27 -7.72 38.04 33.56
CA LEU A 27 -7.35 38.63 32.25
C LEU A 27 -6.37 37.75 31.47
N VAL A 28 -5.48 37.03 32.17
CA VAL A 28 -4.54 36.09 31.54
C VAL A 28 -5.26 34.90 30.92
N PHE A 29 -6.37 34.45 31.53
CA PHE A 29 -7.24 33.43 30.92
C PHE A 29 -7.90 33.94 29.64
N LEU A 30 -8.37 35.20 29.62
CA LEU A 30 -9.00 35.79 28.43
C LEU A 30 -8.01 35.89 27.26
N GLU A 31 -6.79 36.36 27.51
CA GLU A 31 -5.73 36.42 26.50
C GLU A 31 -5.36 35.03 25.98
N TRP A 32 -5.24 34.05 26.90
CA TRP A 32 -5.01 32.66 26.55
C TRP A 32 -6.14 32.11 25.66
N HIS A 33 -7.39 32.30 26.09
CA HIS A 33 -8.57 31.79 25.40
C HIS A 33 -8.71 32.39 24.01
N ARG A 34 -8.46 33.69 23.85
CA ARG A 34 -8.47 34.34 22.54
C ARG A 34 -7.45 33.69 21.59
N GLY A 35 -6.24 33.41 22.07
CA GLY A 35 -5.20 32.72 21.30
C GLY A 35 -5.59 31.30 20.90
N ASP A 36 -6.13 30.52 21.84
CA ASP A 36 -6.61 29.17 21.60
C ASP A 36 -7.78 29.12 20.59
N GLN A 37 -8.74 30.04 20.69
CA GLN A 37 -9.89 30.10 19.78
C GLN A 37 -9.52 30.53 18.36
N LEU A 38 -8.58 31.47 18.21
CA LEU A 38 -8.05 31.83 16.88
C LEU A 38 -7.41 30.61 16.22
N LEU A 39 -6.56 29.89 16.95
CA LEU A 39 -5.90 28.69 16.46
C LEU A 39 -6.89 27.56 16.16
N LEU A 40 -7.89 27.36 17.01
CA LEU A 40 -8.97 26.40 16.79
C LEU A 40 -9.73 26.72 15.51
N SER A 41 -10.08 27.99 15.27
CA SER A 41 -10.76 28.42 14.06
C SER A 41 -9.92 28.14 12.80
N TRP A 42 -8.61 28.39 12.85
CA TRP A 42 -7.69 28.09 11.76
C TRP A 42 -7.59 26.59 11.50
N ILE A 43 -7.41 25.79 12.54
CA ILE A 43 -7.35 24.33 12.40
C ILE A 43 -8.65 23.84 11.77
N ILE A 44 -9.80 24.18 12.33
CA ILE A 44 -11.12 23.76 11.82
C ILE A 44 -11.33 24.17 10.36
N SER A 45 -10.94 25.39 9.98
CA SER A 45 -11.08 25.89 8.60
C SER A 45 -10.24 25.13 7.57
N SER A 46 -9.17 24.47 8.02
CA SER A 46 -8.26 23.68 7.16
C SER A 46 -8.67 22.22 7.02
N LEU A 47 -9.66 21.74 7.80
CA LEU A 47 -10.07 20.34 7.78
C LEU A 47 -11.02 20.06 6.61
N SER A 48 -10.91 18.86 6.05
CA SER A 48 -11.97 18.32 5.21
C SER A 48 -13.21 18.01 6.05
N GLU A 49 -14.38 17.98 5.40
CA GLU A 49 -15.67 17.71 6.07
C GLU A 49 -15.65 16.38 6.86
N VAL A 50 -14.99 15.35 6.29
CA VAL A 50 -14.83 14.04 6.94
C VAL A 50 -14.08 14.16 8.26
N VAL A 51 -12.96 14.88 8.30
CA VAL A 51 -12.15 15.02 9.52
C VAL A 51 -12.83 15.98 10.49
N HIS A 52 -13.49 17.03 9.98
CA HIS A 52 -14.25 17.98 10.79
C HIS A 52 -15.32 17.27 11.62
N SER A 53 -16.10 16.37 11.02
CA SER A 53 -17.14 15.58 11.71
C SER A 53 -16.62 14.82 12.94
N GLN A 54 -15.33 14.45 12.96
CA GLN A 54 -14.71 13.69 14.04
C GLN A 54 -14.26 14.55 15.23
N VAL A 55 -14.23 15.88 15.05
CA VAL A 55 -13.76 16.85 16.07
C VAL A 55 -14.83 17.85 16.49
N VAL A 56 -16.06 17.70 15.97
CA VAL A 56 -17.22 18.52 16.37
C VAL A 56 -17.44 18.41 17.88
N GLY A 57 -17.67 19.56 18.53
CA GLY A 57 -17.90 19.64 19.97
C GLY A 57 -16.62 19.75 20.82
N LEU A 58 -15.44 19.72 20.21
CA LEU A 58 -14.18 20.05 20.89
C LEU A 58 -13.98 21.57 20.92
N ASP A 59 -13.73 22.09 22.12
CA ASP A 59 -13.70 23.52 22.46
C ASP A 59 -12.29 24.11 22.59
N SER A 60 -11.25 23.28 22.42
CA SER A 60 -9.85 23.69 22.56
C SER A 60 -9.00 23.18 21.41
N SER A 61 -8.10 24.03 20.91
CA SER A 61 -7.18 23.71 19.83
C SER A 61 -6.30 22.48 20.15
N TYR A 62 -5.90 22.32 21.42
CA TYR A 62 -5.17 21.15 21.91
C TYR A 62 -5.96 19.85 21.73
N LYS A 63 -7.24 19.83 22.15
CA LYS A 63 -8.11 18.63 22.04
C LYS A 63 -8.33 18.25 20.58
N VAL A 64 -8.58 19.25 19.72
CA VAL A 64 -8.75 19.05 18.27
C VAL A 64 -7.47 18.46 17.67
N TRP A 65 -6.33 19.10 17.91
CA TRP A 65 -5.05 18.67 17.35
C TRP A 65 -4.63 17.27 17.80
N THR A 66 -4.73 16.98 19.09
CA THR A 66 -4.41 15.64 19.63
C THR A 66 -5.32 14.56 19.06
N THR A 67 -6.61 14.88 18.85
CA THR A 67 -7.57 13.98 18.21
C THR A 67 -7.20 13.71 16.76
N ILE A 68 -6.91 14.74 15.97
CA ILE A 68 -6.45 14.62 14.58
C ILE A 68 -5.19 13.75 14.52
N LYS A 69 -4.18 14.07 15.34
CA LYS A 69 -2.93 13.31 15.42
C LYS A 69 -3.19 11.83 15.70
N ARG A 70 -4.10 11.52 16.63
CA ARG A 70 -4.49 10.15 16.96
C ARG A 70 -5.17 9.44 15.78
N ILE A 71 -6.10 10.11 15.09
CA ILE A 71 -6.83 9.56 13.94
C ILE A 71 -5.85 9.24 12.81
N TYR A 72 -5.02 10.20 12.39
CA TYR A 72 -4.06 9.99 11.31
C TYR A 72 -2.98 8.96 11.68
N ALA A 73 -2.54 8.91 12.95
CA ALA A 73 -1.64 7.86 13.40
C ALA A 73 -2.28 6.46 13.36
N ALA A 74 -3.58 6.35 13.69
CA ALA A 74 -4.31 5.09 13.57
C ALA A 74 -4.48 4.68 12.09
N GLN A 75 -4.88 5.62 11.22
CA GLN A 75 -5.02 5.39 9.78
C GLN A 75 -3.69 4.98 9.13
N SER A 76 -2.59 5.67 9.46
CA SER A 76 -1.26 5.33 8.96
C SER A 76 -0.85 3.91 9.35
N ARG A 77 -1.02 3.53 10.63
CA ARG A 77 -0.77 2.14 11.09
C ARG A 77 -1.63 1.12 10.35
N ALA A 78 -2.92 1.39 10.18
CA ALA A 78 -3.82 0.51 9.44
C ALA A 78 -3.39 0.37 7.98
N LYS A 79 -3.02 1.46 7.31
CA LYS A 79 -2.56 1.45 5.93
C LYS A 79 -1.28 0.64 5.76
N VAL A 80 -0.31 0.79 6.67
CA VAL A 80 0.90 -0.04 6.69
C VAL A 80 0.54 -1.52 6.81
N GLN A 81 -0.36 -1.88 7.72
CA GLN A 81 -0.78 -3.28 7.90
C GLN A 81 -1.48 -3.83 6.65
N GLN A 82 -2.37 -3.04 6.04
CA GLN A 82 -3.03 -3.40 4.78
C GLN A 82 -2.02 -3.63 3.66
N LEU A 83 -1.01 -2.76 3.51
CA LEU A 83 0.02 -2.91 2.49
C LEU A 83 0.88 -4.14 2.72
N LYS A 84 1.28 -4.43 3.98
CA LYS A 84 2.01 -5.66 4.30
C LYS A 84 1.20 -6.91 3.97
N SER A 85 -0.07 -6.93 4.34
CA SER A 85 -0.97 -8.04 4.01
C SER A 85 -1.19 -8.17 2.51
N ALA A 86 -1.32 -7.06 1.79
CA ALA A 86 -1.45 -7.05 0.34
C ALA A 86 -0.19 -7.61 -0.35
N LEU A 87 1.00 -7.32 0.17
CA LEU A 87 2.26 -7.89 -0.35
C LEU A 87 2.34 -9.40 -0.13
N GLN A 88 2.03 -9.87 1.08
CA GLN A 88 2.10 -11.29 1.44
C GLN A 88 1.08 -12.15 0.68
N ASN A 89 -0.09 -11.59 0.40
CA ASN A 89 -1.17 -12.26 -0.32
C ASN A 89 -1.17 -11.95 -1.82
N LEU A 90 -0.14 -11.26 -2.34
CA LEU A 90 -0.08 -10.85 -3.73
C LEU A 90 0.15 -12.09 -4.61
N THR A 91 -0.80 -12.39 -5.49
CA THR A 91 -0.69 -13.46 -6.47
C THR A 91 -0.62 -12.90 -7.89
N LYS A 92 0.08 -13.60 -8.79
CA LYS A 92 0.12 -13.24 -10.23
C LYS A 92 -1.28 -13.31 -10.84
N GLY A 93 -2.03 -14.37 -10.50
CA GLY A 93 -3.33 -14.66 -11.11
C GLY A 93 -3.22 -14.77 -12.63
N THR A 94 -4.16 -14.14 -13.33
CA THR A 94 -4.23 -14.10 -14.79
C THR A 94 -3.43 -12.94 -15.41
N GLU A 95 -2.76 -12.12 -14.61
CA GLU A 95 -2.00 -10.97 -15.08
C GLU A 95 -0.63 -11.39 -15.64
N SER A 96 -0.03 -10.51 -16.45
CA SER A 96 1.34 -10.70 -16.94
C SER A 96 2.35 -10.59 -15.79
N ILE A 97 3.53 -11.22 -15.95
CA ILE A 97 4.64 -11.07 -15.00
C ILE A 97 5.03 -9.60 -14.83
N THR A 98 5.01 -8.81 -15.92
CA THR A 98 5.32 -7.38 -15.88
C THR A 98 4.37 -6.61 -14.94
N ALA A 99 3.06 -6.79 -15.09
CA ALA A 99 2.06 -6.11 -14.28
C ALA A 99 2.15 -6.54 -12.81
N TYR A 100 2.29 -7.85 -12.57
CA TYR A 100 2.47 -8.42 -11.24
C TYR A 100 3.71 -7.86 -10.52
N PHE A 101 4.86 -7.84 -11.20
CA PHE A 101 6.12 -7.35 -10.65
C PHE A 101 6.06 -5.85 -10.32
N HIS A 102 5.43 -5.04 -11.19
CA HIS A 102 5.21 -3.62 -10.92
C HIS A 102 4.27 -3.39 -9.73
N LYS A 103 3.24 -4.21 -9.55
CA LYS A 103 2.37 -4.14 -8.36
C LYS A 103 3.15 -4.43 -7.08
N ALA A 104 3.97 -5.47 -7.07
CA ALA A 104 4.82 -5.81 -5.93
C ALA A 104 5.75 -4.64 -5.56
N LYS A 105 6.47 -4.09 -6.56
CA LYS A 105 7.33 -2.91 -6.37
C LYS A 105 6.54 -1.69 -5.89
N GLY A 106 5.34 -1.45 -6.42
CA GLY A 106 4.47 -0.35 -6.02
C GLY A 106 4.07 -0.42 -4.53
N ILE A 107 3.74 -1.62 -4.04
CA ILE A 107 3.42 -1.82 -2.61
C ILE A 107 4.64 -1.58 -1.74
N VAL A 108 5.81 -2.10 -2.12
CA VAL A 108 7.06 -1.88 -1.36
C VAL A 108 7.46 -0.41 -1.35
N HIS A 109 7.28 0.31 -2.45
CA HIS A 109 7.54 1.75 -2.50
C HIS A 109 6.62 2.53 -1.54
N GLN A 110 5.33 2.20 -1.49
CA GLN A 110 4.40 2.82 -0.53
C GLN A 110 4.77 2.51 0.92
N LEU A 111 5.25 1.30 1.20
CA LEU A 111 5.75 0.91 2.51
C LEU A 111 7.03 1.69 2.89
N ALA A 112 7.95 1.87 1.94
CA ALA A 112 9.15 2.69 2.12
C ALA A 112 8.80 4.17 2.41
N MET A 113 7.82 4.74 1.69
CA MET A 113 7.31 6.09 1.95
C MET A 113 6.70 6.24 3.36
N ALA A 114 6.16 5.15 3.92
CA ALA A 114 5.64 5.11 5.29
C ALA A 114 6.73 4.78 6.35
N SER A 115 8.01 4.89 5.98
CA SER A 115 9.17 4.55 6.82
C SER A 115 9.18 3.09 7.30
N LYS A 116 8.67 2.19 6.46
CA LYS A 116 8.65 0.73 6.68
C LYS A 116 9.21 0.00 5.45
N PRO A 117 10.50 0.21 5.09
CA PRO A 117 11.08 -0.47 3.93
C PRO A 117 11.01 -2.00 4.08
N VAL A 118 10.97 -2.68 2.94
CA VAL A 118 11.03 -4.14 2.84
C VAL A 118 12.37 -4.48 2.21
N ASP A 119 13.07 -5.44 2.79
CA ASP A 119 14.36 -5.89 2.28
C ASP A 119 14.18 -6.59 0.93
N GLU A 120 15.22 -6.55 0.10
CA GLU A 120 15.15 -7.09 -1.25
C GLU A 120 14.89 -8.61 -1.25
N GLU A 121 15.52 -9.35 -0.34
CA GLU A 121 15.32 -10.79 -0.15
C GLU A 121 13.87 -11.13 0.22
N ASP A 122 13.27 -10.34 1.12
CA ASP A 122 11.86 -10.50 1.49
C ASP A 122 10.95 -10.22 0.29
N LEU A 123 11.24 -9.18 -0.51
CA LEU A 123 10.47 -8.88 -1.72
C LEU A 123 10.58 -10.04 -2.73
N VAL A 124 11.79 -10.55 -2.98
CA VAL A 124 12.02 -11.72 -3.84
C VAL A 124 11.19 -12.91 -3.36
N MET A 125 11.21 -13.22 -2.07
CA MET A 125 10.46 -14.35 -1.52
C MET A 125 8.95 -14.18 -1.62
N ASN A 126 8.43 -12.96 -1.42
CA ASN A 126 7.01 -12.64 -1.62
C ASN A 126 6.60 -12.75 -3.11
N ILE A 127 7.48 -12.35 -4.04
CA ILE A 127 7.23 -12.49 -5.48
C ILE A 127 7.19 -13.98 -5.86
N ILE A 128 8.14 -14.78 -5.38
CA ILE A 128 8.19 -16.22 -5.67
C ILE A 128 6.98 -16.94 -5.05
N SER A 129 6.54 -16.57 -3.85
CA SER A 129 5.40 -17.22 -3.19
C SER A 129 4.09 -17.02 -3.95
N GLY A 130 3.88 -15.84 -4.53
CA GLY A 130 2.68 -15.45 -5.28
C GLY A 130 2.53 -16.03 -6.68
N LEU A 131 3.54 -16.73 -7.20
CA LEU A 131 3.47 -17.41 -8.50
C LEU A 131 2.64 -18.71 -8.44
N SER A 132 1.92 -19.03 -9.51
CA SER A 132 1.21 -20.30 -9.64
C SER A 132 2.19 -21.47 -9.55
N THR A 133 1.88 -22.45 -8.68
CA THR A 133 2.72 -23.65 -8.53
C THR A 133 2.59 -24.57 -9.75
N GLU A 134 1.49 -24.51 -10.48
CA GLU A 134 1.27 -25.31 -11.70
C GLU A 134 2.21 -24.87 -12.82
N ASP A 135 2.25 -23.57 -13.12
CA ASP A 135 3.04 -23.06 -14.25
C ASP A 135 4.51 -22.78 -13.90
N TYR A 136 4.79 -22.39 -12.65
CA TYR A 136 6.12 -21.93 -12.21
C TYR A 136 6.79 -22.87 -11.20
N GLY A 137 6.23 -24.06 -10.95
CA GLY A 137 6.69 -24.97 -9.89
C GLY A 137 8.19 -25.29 -9.91
N THR A 138 8.73 -25.63 -11.08
CA THR A 138 10.17 -25.94 -11.27
C THR A 138 11.06 -24.74 -10.99
N LEU A 139 10.68 -23.56 -11.51
CA LEU A 139 11.37 -22.29 -11.29
C LEU A 139 11.33 -21.90 -9.81
N LYS A 140 10.19 -22.05 -9.12
CA LYS A 140 10.04 -21.79 -7.68
C LYS A 140 10.98 -22.66 -6.85
N VAL A 141 11.11 -23.95 -7.17
CA VAL A 141 12.03 -24.86 -6.47
C VAL A 141 13.46 -24.43 -6.72
N SER A 142 13.85 -24.23 -7.98
CA SER A 142 15.21 -23.81 -8.37
C SER A 142 15.65 -22.54 -7.63
N LEU A 143 14.78 -21.51 -7.59
CA LEU A 143 15.07 -20.26 -6.91
C LEU A 143 15.17 -20.40 -5.38
N ARG A 144 14.37 -21.27 -4.76
CA ARG A 144 14.40 -21.48 -3.30
C ARG A 144 15.58 -22.33 -2.83
N THR A 145 16.09 -23.22 -3.67
CA THR A 145 17.24 -24.07 -3.35
C THR A 145 18.57 -23.43 -3.73
N ARG A 146 18.54 -22.25 -4.36
CA ARG A 146 19.73 -21.51 -4.76
C ARG A 146 20.52 -21.10 -3.52
N VAL A 147 21.84 -21.23 -3.59
CA VAL A 147 22.76 -20.88 -2.50
C VAL A 147 23.07 -19.38 -2.48
N ASP A 148 23.26 -18.78 -3.65
CA ASP A 148 23.55 -17.35 -3.78
C ASP A 148 22.25 -16.53 -3.85
N PRO A 149 22.19 -15.36 -3.17
CA PRO A 149 21.02 -14.48 -3.24
C PRO A 149 20.82 -13.97 -4.67
N ILE A 150 19.58 -14.06 -5.15
CA ILE A 150 19.17 -13.53 -6.45
C ILE A 150 18.77 -12.06 -6.30
N ASN A 151 19.26 -11.20 -7.19
CA ASN A 151 18.80 -9.81 -7.25
C ASN A 151 17.47 -9.70 -8.01
N LEU A 152 16.76 -8.59 -7.80
CA LEU A 152 15.44 -8.37 -8.42
C LEU A 152 15.46 -8.31 -9.95
N GLU A 153 16.55 -7.85 -10.56
CA GLU A 153 16.66 -7.71 -12.02
C GLU A 153 16.79 -9.09 -12.68
N GLU A 154 17.64 -9.94 -12.12
CA GLU A 154 17.83 -11.32 -12.55
C GLU A 154 16.53 -12.11 -12.37
N LEU A 155 15.88 -11.99 -11.20
CA LEU A 155 14.58 -12.62 -10.95
C LEU A 155 13.56 -12.22 -12.02
N TYR A 156 13.43 -10.92 -12.30
CA TYR A 156 12.48 -10.43 -13.29
C TYR A 156 12.77 -11.00 -14.68
N SER A 157 14.04 -11.06 -15.09
CA SER A 157 14.43 -11.62 -16.38
C SER A 157 14.05 -13.10 -16.51
N LEU A 158 14.30 -13.91 -15.47
CA LEU A 158 13.98 -15.34 -15.46
C LEU A 158 12.47 -15.58 -15.53
N LEU A 159 11.68 -14.75 -14.83
CA LEU A 159 10.23 -14.83 -14.85
C LEU A 159 9.65 -14.52 -16.23
N LEU A 160 10.21 -13.53 -16.94
CA LEU A 160 9.79 -13.21 -18.31
C LEU A 160 10.12 -14.32 -19.30
N ILE A 161 11.31 -14.93 -19.18
CA ILE A 161 11.70 -16.08 -20.00
C ILE A 161 10.69 -17.22 -19.79
N GLN A 162 10.41 -17.55 -18.53
CA GLN A 162 9.46 -18.62 -18.19
C GLN A 162 8.04 -18.33 -18.71
N GLU A 163 7.55 -17.09 -18.58
CA GLU A 163 6.24 -16.68 -19.13
C GLU A 163 6.16 -16.89 -20.65
N SER A 164 7.25 -16.60 -21.37
CA SER A 164 7.31 -16.80 -22.81
C SER A 164 7.27 -18.28 -23.21
N GLU A 165 7.93 -19.16 -22.43
CA GLU A 165 7.93 -20.60 -22.67
C GLU A 165 6.57 -21.23 -22.37
N ILE A 166 5.92 -20.83 -21.28
CA ILE A 166 4.54 -21.26 -20.95
C ILE A 166 3.55 -20.83 -22.05
N SER A 167 3.71 -19.62 -22.58
CA SER A 167 2.86 -19.12 -23.67
C SER A 167 3.02 -19.95 -24.95
N LYS A 168 4.25 -20.39 -25.26
CA LYS A 168 4.52 -21.26 -26.42
C LYS A 168 3.94 -22.65 -26.22
N SER A 169 4.11 -23.27 -25.04
CA SER A 169 3.56 -24.60 -24.78
C SER A 169 2.03 -24.62 -24.85
N ALA A 170 1.37 -23.59 -24.30
CA ALA A 170 -0.09 -23.46 -24.38
C ALA A 170 -0.61 -23.37 -25.83
N SER A 171 0.14 -22.71 -26.73
CA SER A 171 -0.25 -22.62 -28.16
C SER A 171 -0.16 -23.94 -28.92
N LEU A 172 0.67 -24.88 -28.45
CA LEU A 172 0.85 -26.19 -29.08
C LEU A 172 -0.20 -27.21 -28.64
N GLU A 173 -1.00 -26.93 -27.62
CA GLU A 173 -2.05 -27.83 -27.14
C GLU A 173 -3.39 -27.63 -27.87
N ASP A 174 -3.50 -26.64 -28.77
CA ASP A 174 -4.71 -26.36 -29.52
C ASP A 174 -4.91 -27.41 -30.65
N PRO A 175 -5.88 -28.34 -30.54
CA PRO A 175 -5.99 -29.49 -31.46
C PRO A 175 -6.23 -29.09 -32.92
N SER A 176 -6.70 -27.87 -33.15
CA SER A 176 -6.95 -27.31 -34.48
C SER A 176 -5.67 -27.12 -35.30
N ALA A 177 -4.53 -26.80 -34.66
CA ALA A 177 -3.26 -26.57 -35.34
C ALA A 177 -2.68 -27.84 -35.98
N TYR A 178 -2.89 -29.01 -35.36
CA TYR A 178 -2.45 -30.31 -35.90
C TYR A 178 -3.26 -30.76 -37.11
N ILE A 179 -4.53 -30.37 -37.21
CA ILE A 179 -5.42 -30.80 -38.30
C ILE A 179 -5.03 -30.13 -39.63
N VAL A 180 -4.56 -28.88 -39.60
CA VAL A 180 -4.17 -28.12 -40.80
C VAL A 180 -2.93 -28.71 -41.47
N HIS A 181 -1.93 -29.15 -40.70
CA HIS A 181 -0.73 -29.79 -41.27
C HIS A 181 -1.02 -31.18 -41.87
N ARG A 182 -2.00 -31.90 -41.34
CA ARG A 182 -2.34 -33.24 -41.85
C ARG A 182 -3.14 -33.18 -43.17
N GLN A 183 -4.02 -32.19 -43.34
CA GLN A 183 -4.82 -32.07 -44.57
C GLN A 183 -4.03 -31.64 -45.81
N GLN A 184 -2.91 -30.91 -45.66
CA GLN A 184 -2.06 -30.53 -46.79
C GLN A 184 -1.29 -31.73 -47.38
N ASN A 185 -0.92 -32.72 -46.56
CA ASN A 185 -0.22 -33.92 -47.03
C ASN A 185 -1.10 -34.92 -47.78
N PHE A 186 -2.43 -34.92 -47.56
CA PHE A 186 -3.33 -35.85 -48.25
C PHE A 186 -3.74 -35.40 -49.67
N LYS A 187 -3.54 -34.12 -50.03
CA LYS A 187 -3.92 -33.63 -51.37
C LYS A 187 -2.87 -33.88 -52.46
N ASN A 188 -1.66 -34.35 -52.13
CA ASN A 188 -0.58 -34.57 -53.09
C ASN A 188 -0.44 -36.02 -53.61
N HIS A 189 -1.40 -36.91 -53.36
CA HIS A 189 -1.31 -38.32 -53.78
C HIS A 189 -2.35 -38.80 -54.80
N TYR A 190 -3.19 -37.92 -55.35
CA TYR A 190 -4.25 -38.33 -56.30
C TYR A 190 -4.00 -38.05 -57.79
N TYR A 191 -2.80 -37.63 -58.20
CA TYR A 191 -2.48 -37.44 -59.63
C TYR A 191 -1.17 -38.12 -60.04
N ARG A 192 -1.09 -39.46 -59.94
CA ARG A 192 -0.07 -40.21 -60.69
C ARG A 192 -0.43 -41.68 -60.94
N GLY A 193 -1.41 -41.91 -61.80
CA GLY A 193 -1.64 -43.20 -62.47
C GLY A 193 -2.46 -42.95 -63.73
N LYS A 194 -1.81 -42.81 -64.90
CA LYS A 194 -1.64 -43.85 -65.96
C LYS A 194 -2.91 -44.03 -66.82
N PRO A 195 -2.84 -44.57 -68.05
CA PRO A 195 -1.71 -45.24 -68.72
C PRO A 195 -1.13 -44.49 -69.92
#